data_AF-A0A1I4ID94-F1
#
_entry.id   AF-A0A1I4ID94-F1
#
_cell.length_a   1.000
_cell.length_b   1.000
_cell.length_c   1.000
_cell.angle_alpha   90.00
_cell.angle_beta   90.00
_cell.angle_gamma   90.00
#
_symmetry.space_group_name_H-M   'P 1'
#
loop_
_entity.id
_entity.type
_entity.pdbx_description
1 polymer ?
#
loop_
_entity_poly.entity_id
_entity_poly.type
_entity_poly.pdbx_seq_one_letter_code
_entity_poly.pdbx_strand_id
1 'polypeptide(L)'
;MPTSETSPAGDPLSALSYEEARDELIRVVTELEQGTSTLEESIALWERGEALARHCEEWLIGAKARLDAARAGAATSQSVSEAASE
;
A
#
# COMPACT_ATOMS: atom_id res chain seq x y z
N MET A 1 28.12 -12.54 1.61
CA MET A 1 26.83 -13.24 1.37
C MET A 1 25.79 -12.57 2.26
N PRO A 2 24.77 -11.87 1.75
CA PRO A 2 23.65 -11.50 2.59
C PRO A 2 22.76 -12.74 2.79
N THR A 3 22.47 -13.04 4.04
CA THR A 3 21.58 -14.11 4.50
C THR A 3 20.14 -13.67 4.29
N SER A 4 19.43 -14.33 3.37
CA SER A 4 17.97 -14.26 3.29
C SER A 4 17.39 -15.05 4.45
N GLU A 5 17.21 -14.38 5.59
CA GLU A 5 16.45 -14.90 6.72
C GLU A 5 14.97 -15.00 6.35
N THR A 6 14.42 -16.18 6.61
CA THR A 6 13.04 -16.56 6.31
C THR A 6 12.17 -16.39 7.56
N SER A 7 11.06 -15.64 7.40
CA SER A 7 9.77 -15.68 8.14
C SER A 7 9.65 -15.01 9.53
N PRO A 8 8.44 -14.48 9.87
CA PRO A 8 7.31 -15.36 10.22
C PRO A 8 6.02 -15.06 9.43
N ALA A 9 5.04 -15.97 9.58
CA ALA A 9 3.71 -15.97 8.98
C ALA A 9 2.88 -14.69 9.24
N GLY A 10 3.17 -13.64 8.48
CA GLY A 10 2.27 -12.55 8.14
C GLY A 10 1.83 -12.69 6.68
N ASP A 11 0.73 -12.03 6.31
CA ASP A 11 0.31 -11.94 4.91
C ASP A 11 1.53 -11.49 4.07
N PRO A 12 2.01 -12.28 3.08
CA PRO A 12 3.22 -11.97 2.33
C PRO A 12 3.18 -10.58 1.68
N LEU A 13 1.97 -10.03 1.49
CA LEU A 13 1.74 -8.68 1.01
C LEU A 13 2.10 -7.60 2.02
N SER A 14 1.92 -7.86 3.33
CA SER A 14 2.22 -6.90 4.40
C SER A 14 3.70 -6.54 4.51
N ALA A 15 4.59 -7.37 3.95
CA ALA A 15 6.03 -7.10 3.89
C ALA A 15 6.44 -6.23 2.69
N LEU A 16 5.56 -6.06 1.69
CA LEU A 16 5.85 -5.30 0.47
C LEU A 16 5.71 -3.79 0.72
N SER A 17 6.65 -3.03 0.17
CA SER A 17 6.47 -1.59 0.00
C SER A 17 5.35 -1.29 -0.98
N TYR A 18 4.81 -0.06 -0.93
CA TYR A 18 3.78 0.38 -1.87
C TYR A 18 4.20 0.23 -3.34
N GLU A 19 5.46 0.57 -3.65
CA GLU A 19 5.96 0.48 -5.03
C GLU A 19 6.09 -0.96 -5.49
N GLU A 20 6.60 -1.86 -4.63
CA GLU A 20 6.69 -3.29 -4.93
C GLU A 20 5.30 -3.91 -5.13
N ALA A 21 4.34 -3.62 -4.26
CA ALA A 21 2.98 -4.11 -4.38
C ALA A 21 2.28 -3.60 -5.65
N ARG A 22 2.48 -2.32 -6.00
CA ARG A 22 1.96 -1.74 -7.25
C ARG A 22 2.57 -2.40 -8.47
N ASP A 23 3.88 -2.59 -8.49
CA ASP A 23 4.58 -3.17 -9.62
C ASP A 23 4.21 -4.65 -9.81
N GLU A 24 3.91 -5.36 -8.72
CA GLU A 24 3.36 -6.71 -8.77
C GLU A 24 1.92 -6.72 -9.28
N LEU A 25 1.08 -5.77 -8.85
CA LEU A 25 -0.29 -5.62 -9.35
C LEU A 25 -0.32 -5.37 -10.87
N ILE A 26 0.57 -4.51 -11.37
CA ILE A 26 0.72 -4.25 -12.80
C ILE A 26 1.07 -5.53 -13.56
N ARG A 27 1.96 -6.36 -13.02
CA ARG A 27 2.31 -7.66 -13.63
C ARG A 27 1.10 -8.60 -13.69
N VAL A 28 0.37 -8.73 -12.59
CA VAL A 28 -0.83 -9.58 -12.52
C VAL A 28 -1.89 -9.13 -13.53
N VAL A 29 -2.16 -7.83 -13.62
CA VAL A 29 -3.11 -7.28 -14.61
C VAL A 29 -2.64 -7.54 -16.03
N THR A 30 -1.34 -7.32 -16.31
CA THR A 30 -0.76 -7.55 -17.63
C THR A 30 -0.86 -9.03 -18.04
N GLU A 31 -0.74 -9.96 -17.10
CA GLU A 31 -0.89 -11.39 -17.34
C GLU A 31 -2.35 -11.80 -17.58
N LEU A 32 -3.28 -11.23 -16.82
CA LEU A 32 -4.72 -11.40 -17.05
C LEU A 32 -5.16 -10.87 -18.43
N GLU A 33 -4.65 -9.72 -18.85
CA GLU A 33 -4.96 -9.11 -20.14
C GLU A 33 -4.42 -9.89 -21.34
N GLN A 34 -3.33 -10.65 -21.17
CA GLN A 34 -2.78 -11.51 -22.21
C GLN A 34 -3.69 -12.70 -22.53
N GLY A 35 -4.51 -13.14 -21.56
CA GLY A 35 -5.50 -14.21 -21.76
C GLY A 35 -4.89 -15.57 -22.16
N THR A 36 -3.60 -15.78 -21.88
CA THR A 36 -2.87 -17.02 -22.19
C THR A 36 -3.01 -18.08 -21.09
N SER A 37 -3.54 -17.69 -19.94
CA SER A 37 -3.68 -18.53 -18.74
C SER A 37 -4.98 -19.35 -18.76
N THR A 38 -4.96 -20.50 -18.10
CA THR A 38 -6.15 -21.32 -17.85
C THR A 38 -7.14 -20.60 -16.93
N LEU A 39 -8.37 -21.11 -16.82
CA LEU A 39 -9.39 -20.54 -15.93
C LEU A 39 -8.92 -20.52 -14.46
N GLU A 40 -8.32 -21.62 -13.98
CA GLU A 40 -7.85 -21.73 -12.60
C GLU A 40 -6.71 -20.74 -12.32
N GLU A 41 -5.78 -20.58 -13.27
CA GLU A 41 -4.72 -19.58 -13.19
C GLU A 41 -5.27 -18.15 -13.24
N SER A 42 -6.29 -17.90 -14.07
CA SER A 42 -6.94 -16.58 -14.16
C SER A 42 -7.64 -16.20 -12.86
N ILE A 43 -8.27 -17.16 -12.18
CA ILE A 43 -8.88 -16.95 -10.86
C ILE A 43 -7.79 -16.66 -9.83
N ALA A 44 -6.71 -17.44 -9.81
CA ALA A 44 -5.61 -17.22 -8.85
C ALA A 44 -4.91 -15.87 -9.06
N LEU A 45 -4.70 -15.45 -10.31
CA LEU A 45 -4.16 -14.13 -10.66
C LEU A 45 -5.12 -13.03 -10.20
N TRP A 46 -6.42 -13.18 -10.43
CA TRP A 46 -7.41 -12.20 -9.98
C TRP A 46 -7.43 -12.06 -8.45
N GLU A 47 -7.46 -13.16 -7.70
CA GLU A 47 -7.44 -13.14 -6.22
C GLU A 47 -6.18 -12.47 -5.68
N ARG A 48 -5.03 -12.73 -6.30
CA ARG A 48 -3.76 -12.05 -5.97
C ARG A 48 -3.83 -10.56 -6.27
N GLY A 49 -4.38 -10.18 -7.42
CA GLY A 49 -4.58 -8.79 -7.82
C GLY A 49 -5.45 -8.02 -6.84
N GLU A 50 -6.57 -8.60 -6.41
CA GLU A 50 -7.45 -8.00 -5.40
C GLU A 50 -6.73 -7.80 -4.06
N ALA A 51 -5.94 -8.77 -3.62
CA ALA A 51 -5.19 -8.68 -2.39
C ALA A 51 -4.11 -7.57 -2.45
N LEU A 52 -3.41 -7.45 -3.58
CA LEU A 52 -2.44 -6.37 -3.83
C LEU A 52 -3.10 -4.99 -3.87
N ALA A 53 -4.25 -4.88 -4.53
CA ALA A 53 -5.02 -3.64 -4.62
C ALA A 53 -5.45 -3.15 -3.23
N ARG A 54 -5.97 -4.06 -2.39
CA ARG A 54 -6.34 -3.76 -1.00
C ARG A 54 -5.15 -3.28 -0.17
N HIS A 55 -4.00 -3.95 -0.29
CA HIS A 55 -2.77 -3.53 0.41
C HIS A 55 -2.33 -2.12 -0.02
N CYS A 56 -2.39 -1.83 -1.32
CA CYS A 56 -2.07 -0.50 -1.84
C CYS A 56 -3.03 0.57 -1.30
N GLU A 57 -4.32 0.27 -1.22
CA GLU A 57 -5.34 1.17 -0.68
C GLU A 57 -5.11 1.47 0.80
N GLU A 58 -4.85 0.45 1.62
CA GLU A 58 -4.54 0.60 3.05
C GLU A 58 -3.33 1.52 3.28
N TRP A 59 -2.29 1.37 2.46
CA TRP A 59 -1.12 2.25 2.46
C TRP A 59 -1.48 3.71 2.17
N LEU A 60 -2.29 3.96 1.13
CA LEU A 60 -2.69 5.31 0.72
C LEU A 60 -3.60 5.98 1.75
N ILE A 61 -4.54 5.23 2.34
CA ILE A 61 -5.40 5.70 3.43
C ILE A 61 -4.53 6.11 4.63
N GLY A 62 -3.58 5.25 5.02
CA GLY A 62 -2.65 5.54 6.12
C GLY A 62 -1.79 6.78 5.86
N ALA A 63 -1.27 6.94 4.64
CA ALA A 63 -0.51 8.12 4.25
C ALA A 63 -1.35 9.40 4.30
N LYS A 64 -2.59 9.35 3.80
CA LYS A 64 -3.53 10.47 3.86
C LYS A 64 -3.84 10.89 5.30
N ALA A 65 -4.12 9.92 6.18
CA ALA A 65 -4.41 10.20 7.59
C ALA A 65 -3.23 10.90 8.29
N ARG A 66 -1.99 10.48 8.01
CA ARG A 66 -0.77 11.14 8.54
C ARG A 66 -0.64 12.57 8.05
N LEU A 67 -0.93 12.83 6.77
CA LEU A 67 -0.88 14.17 6.20
C LEU A 67 -1.96 15.09 6.81
N ASP A 68 -3.18 14.58 6.95
CA ASP A 68 -4.29 15.34 7.53
C ASP A 68 -4.01 15.67 9.01
N ALA A 69 -3.43 14.74 9.78
CA ALA A 69 -2.97 14.99 11.15
C ALA A 69 -1.85 16.05 11.22
N ALA A 70 -0.86 15.99 10.33
CA ALA A 70 0.22 16.98 10.28
C ALA A 70 -0.30 18.39 9.96
N ARG A 71 -1.29 18.50 9.06
CA ARG A 71 -1.96 19.77 8.72
C ARG A 71 -2.75 20.33 9.89
N ALA A 72 -3.51 19.48 10.60
CA ALA A 72 -4.25 19.89 11.79
C ALA A 72 -3.32 20.41 12.90
N GLY A 73 -2.22 19.69 13.17
CA GLY A 73 -1.22 20.13 14.16
C GLY A 73 -0.54 21.46 13.78
N ALA A 74 -0.27 21.68 12.49
CA ALA A 74 0.26 22.96 12.00
C ALA A 74 -0.74 24.12 12.20
N ALA A 75 -2.03 23.91 11.93
CA ALA A 75 -3.07 24.91 12.14
C ALA A 75 -3.25 25.25 13.63
N THR A 76 -3.22 24.25 14.52
CA THR A 76 -3.25 24.47 15.97
C THR A 76 -2.03 25.26 16.45
N SER A 77 -0.84 24.96 15.93
CA SER A 77 0.39 25.67 16.31
C SER A 77 0.37 27.15 15.89
N GLN A 78 -0.24 27.47 14.75
CA GLN A 78 -0.41 28.86 14.28
C GLN A 78 -1.41 29.63 15.15
N SER A 79 -2.54 29.03 15.49
CA SER A 79 -3.55 29.64 16.37
C SER A 79 -3.00 29.97 17.77
N VAL A 80 -2.17 29.09 18.34
CA VAL A 80 -1.56 29.32 19.66
C VAL A 80 -0.52 30.44 19.61
N SER A 81 0.23 30.57 18.50
CA SER A 81 1.21 31.64 18.32
C SER A 81 0.56 33.02 18.18
N GLU A 82 -0.62 33.09 17.54
CA GLU A 82 -1.35 34.33 17.31
C GLU A 82 -2.02 34.82 18.60
N ALA A 83 -2.64 33.91 19.36
CA ALA A 83 -3.25 34.21 20.66
C ALA A 83 -2.24 34.55 21.76
N ALA A 84 -0.97 34.13 21.65
CA ALA A 84 0.09 34.50 22.58
C ALA A 84 0.75 35.85 22.25
N SER A 85 0.41 36.44 21.09
CA SER A 85 0.92 37.74 20.65
C SER A 85 -0.06 38.89 20.92
N GLU A 86 -1.29 38.59 21.36
CA GLU A 86 -2.29 39.52 21.90
C GLU A 86 -2.22 39.61 23.43
#